data_AF-A0A8B8ZQV7-F1
#
_entry.id   AF-A0A8B8ZQV7-F1
#
_cell.length_a   1.000
_cell.length_b   1.000
_cell.length_c   1.000
_cell.angle_alpha   90.00
_cell.angle_beta   90.00
_cell.angle_gamma   90.00
#
_symmetry.space_group_name_H-M   'P 1'
#
loop_
_entity.id
_entity.type
_entity.pdbx_description
1 polymer ?
#
loop_
_entity_poly.entity_id
_entity_poly.type
_entity_poly.pdbx_seq_one_letter_code
_entity_poly.pdbx_strand_id
1 'polypeptide(L)'
;MHIEKNVCDNLIGTLLNLDGKTKDNLKARLDLKDMGIRQEIHPTELANDKFYTPPACYTMSTQEKDLFLTVLKNMKVPDGYSSNISRYVNLKERKLSNLKSHDCHIFMQDIFPLALRSSTPKQVFAIVSQLSSFFKALCSKVLDPKELDQLESNVALTLCHMEKIFPPEFFTIMVHLLIHLAAEAKLGGPVHYRWMYPIER
;
A
#
# COMPACT_ATOMS: atom_id res chain seq x y z
N MET A 1 4.16 6.27 11.85
CA MET A 1 4.53 7.35 10.92
C MET A 1 5.40 6.88 9.75
N HIS A 2 6.72 6.69 9.90
CA HIS A 2 7.56 6.32 8.74
C HIS A 2 7.27 4.94 8.15
N ILE A 3 6.90 3.96 8.99
CA ILE A 3 6.47 2.63 8.53
C ILE A 3 5.24 2.76 7.62
N GLU A 4 4.18 3.41 8.10
CA GLU A 4 2.93 3.64 7.35
C GLU A 4 3.18 4.38 6.03
N LYS A 5 4.03 5.42 6.05
CA LYS A 5 4.43 6.13 4.83
C LYS A 5 5.12 5.20 3.82
N ASN A 6 6.08 4.39 4.26
CA ASN A 6 6.79 3.46 3.38
C ASN A 6 5.85 2.41 2.78
N VAL A 7 4.92 1.88 3.58
CA VAL A 7 3.91 0.92 3.12
C VAL A 7 2.99 1.57 2.07
N CYS A 8 2.54 2.79 2.32
CA CYS A 8 1.74 3.56 1.37
C CYS A 8 2.49 3.81 0.05
N ASP A 9 3.75 4.25 0.13
CA ASP A 9 4.60 4.51 -1.04
C ASP A 9 4.84 3.22 -1.85
N ASN A 10 5.09 2.09 -1.18
CA ASN A 10 5.24 0.78 -1.82
C ASN A 10 3.96 0.35 -2.54
N LEU A 11 2.79 0.50 -1.91
CA LEU A 11 1.51 0.21 -2.51
C LEU A 11 1.28 1.06 -3.76
N ILE A 12 1.42 2.38 -3.66
CA ILE A 12 1.22 3.30 -4.79
C ILE A 12 2.19 2.97 -5.92
N GLY A 13 3.48 2.80 -5.60
CA GLY A 13 4.51 2.50 -6.58
C GLY A 13 4.24 1.21 -7.33
N THR A 14 3.80 0.16 -6.62
CA THR A 14 3.54 -1.16 -7.20
C THR A 14 2.22 -1.20 -7.98
N LEU A 15 1.14 -0.65 -7.43
CA LEU A 15 -0.19 -0.64 -8.09
C LEU A 15 -0.16 0.18 -9.37
N LEU A 16 0.45 1.37 -9.35
CA LEU A 16 0.55 2.24 -10.52
C LEU A 16 1.73 1.89 -11.44
N ASN A 17 2.55 0.89 -11.08
CA ASN A 17 3.80 0.54 -11.78
C ASN A 17 4.65 1.78 -12.09
N LEU A 18 5.00 2.53 -11.04
CA LEU A 18 5.80 3.75 -11.16
C LEU A 18 7.29 3.40 -11.29
N ASP A 19 7.92 3.93 -12.33
CA ASP A 19 9.34 3.73 -12.58
C ASP A 19 10.19 4.18 -11.37
N GLY A 20 11.19 3.37 -11.02
CA GLY A 20 12.04 3.54 -9.85
C GLY A 20 11.36 3.38 -8.48
N LYS A 21 10.04 3.17 -8.41
CA LYS A 21 9.29 3.03 -7.15
C LYS A 21 8.52 1.72 -7.02
N THR A 22 8.19 1.08 -8.13
CA THR A 22 7.52 -0.22 -8.14
C THR A 22 8.36 -1.27 -7.42
N LYS A 23 7.71 -2.14 -6.64
CA LYS A 23 8.32 -3.34 -6.06
C LYS A 23 8.19 -4.55 -6.96
N ASP A 24 7.78 -4.31 -8.19
CA ASP A 24 7.58 -5.30 -9.21
C ASP A 24 8.48 -4.99 -10.41
N ASN A 25 9.75 -5.37 -10.30
CA ASN A 25 10.74 -5.19 -11.35
C ASN A 25 11.22 -6.56 -11.88
N LEU A 26 12.07 -6.55 -12.91
CA LEU A 26 12.56 -7.78 -13.53
C LEU A 26 13.26 -8.72 -12.53
N LYS A 27 14.01 -8.19 -11.54
CA LYS A 27 14.67 -9.03 -10.53
C LYS A 27 13.64 -9.73 -9.65
N ALA A 28 12.64 -8.99 -9.14
CA ALA A 28 11.55 -9.58 -8.39
C ALA A 28 10.79 -10.67 -9.19
N ARG A 29 10.64 -10.48 -10.51
CA ARG A 29 10.02 -11.48 -11.39
C ARG A 29 10.90 -12.72 -11.61
N LEU A 30 12.21 -12.55 -11.69
CA LEU A 30 13.17 -13.65 -11.77
C LEU A 30 13.23 -14.44 -10.46
N ASP A 31 13.21 -13.76 -9.30
CA ASP A 31 13.14 -14.41 -8.00
C ASP A 31 11.90 -15.33 -7.89
N LEU A 32 10.75 -14.88 -8.40
CA LEU A 32 9.54 -15.71 -8.48
C LEU A 32 9.71 -16.95 -9.35
N LYS A 33 10.45 -16.82 -10.46
CA LYS A 33 10.80 -17.93 -11.35
C LYS A 33 11.71 -18.94 -10.66
N ASP A 34 12.75 -18.46 -10.00
CA ASP A 34 13.71 -19.28 -9.25
C ASP A 34 13.04 -20.01 -8.07
N MET A 35 12.08 -19.36 -7.41
CA MET A 35 11.26 -19.97 -6.36
C MET A 35 10.21 -20.96 -6.90
N GLY A 36 9.96 -21.01 -8.21
CA GLY A 36 8.98 -21.91 -8.82
C GLY A 36 7.52 -21.58 -8.50
N ILE A 37 7.21 -20.34 -8.09
CA ILE A 37 5.86 -19.90 -7.71
C ILE A 37 5.32 -18.85 -8.69
N ARG A 38 4.00 -18.78 -8.86
CA ARG A 38 3.32 -17.78 -9.72
C ARG A 38 3.83 -17.78 -11.17
N GLN A 39 3.76 -18.95 -11.80
CA GLN A 39 4.25 -19.17 -13.17
C GLN A 39 3.59 -18.25 -14.21
N GLU A 40 2.36 -17.82 -13.96
CA GLU A 40 1.58 -16.93 -14.82
C GLU A 40 2.22 -15.54 -15.04
N ILE A 41 3.17 -15.15 -14.19
CA ILE A 41 3.86 -13.85 -14.25
C ILE A 41 5.38 -13.98 -14.42
N HIS A 42 5.88 -15.16 -14.75
CA HIS A 42 7.31 -15.34 -14.99
C HIS A 42 7.74 -14.57 -16.23
N PRO A 43 8.93 -13.95 -16.22
CA PRO A 43 9.44 -13.24 -17.38
C PRO A 43 9.85 -14.25 -18.46
N THR A 44 9.48 -13.95 -19.70
CA THR A 44 9.84 -14.75 -20.88
C THR A 44 10.93 -14.05 -21.66
N GLU A 45 12.00 -14.77 -21.98
CA GLU A 45 13.05 -14.27 -22.86
C GLU A 45 12.54 -14.13 -24.29
N LEU A 46 12.72 -12.95 -24.85
CA LEU A 46 12.50 -12.62 -26.25
C LEU A 46 13.84 -12.61 -26.99
N ALA A 47 13.80 -12.54 -28.32
CA ALA A 47 15.00 -12.30 -29.11
C ALA A 47 15.71 -11.00 -28.68
N ASN A 48 17.05 -11.02 -28.70
CA ASN A 48 17.96 -9.91 -28.37
C ASN A 48 18.02 -9.52 -26.88
N ASP A 49 18.11 -10.49 -25.97
CA ASP A 49 18.29 -10.28 -24.52
C ASP A 49 17.20 -9.39 -23.86
N LYS A 50 16.03 -9.31 -24.50
CA LYS A 50 14.87 -8.58 -23.96
C LYS A 50 13.97 -9.55 -23.21
N PHE A 51 13.38 -9.06 -22.12
CA PHE A 51 12.40 -9.83 -21.35
C PHE A 51 11.00 -9.26 -21.59
N TYR A 52 10.06 -10.15 -21.90
CA TYR A 52 8.64 -9.86 -21.76
C TYR A 52 8.21 -10.17 -20.33
N THR A 53 7.64 -9.17 -19.64
CA THR A 53 7.08 -9.34 -18.29
C THR A 53 5.55 -9.33 -18.36
N PRO A 54 4.87 -10.46 -18.13
CA PRO A 54 3.42 -10.50 -18.09
C PRO A 54 2.86 -9.57 -16.99
N PRO A 55 1.68 -8.96 -17.19
CA PRO A 55 1.06 -8.11 -16.18
C PRO A 55 0.64 -8.92 -14.96
N ALA A 56 0.93 -8.42 -13.75
CA ALA A 56 0.40 -9.01 -12.52
C ALA A 56 -1.01 -8.51 -12.21
N CYS A 57 -1.75 -9.31 -11.44
CA CYS A 57 -3.07 -8.95 -10.93
C CYS A 57 -3.08 -7.70 -10.03
N TYR A 58 -1.96 -7.35 -9.40
CA TYR A 58 -1.82 -6.13 -8.59
C TYR A 58 -1.43 -4.90 -9.40
N THR A 59 -1.04 -5.03 -10.67
CA THR A 59 -0.69 -3.89 -11.51
C THR A 59 -1.95 -3.37 -12.20
N MET A 60 -2.28 -2.10 -11.97
CA MET A 60 -3.43 -1.47 -12.64
C MET A 60 -3.17 -1.33 -14.15
N SER A 61 -4.17 -1.68 -14.93
CA SER A 61 -4.28 -1.29 -16.33
C SER A 61 -4.40 0.23 -16.48
N THR A 62 -4.21 0.74 -17.69
CA THR A 62 -4.36 2.17 -18.01
C THR A 62 -5.72 2.72 -17.58
N GLN A 63 -6.80 1.98 -17.84
CA GLN A 63 -8.16 2.37 -17.48
C GLN A 63 -8.37 2.41 -15.95
N GLU A 64 -7.84 1.42 -15.24
CA GLU A 64 -7.89 1.36 -13.78
C GLU A 64 -7.12 2.51 -13.13
N LYS A 65 -5.92 2.84 -13.65
CA LYS A 65 -5.15 4.02 -13.20
C LYS A 65 -5.94 5.31 -13.39
N ASP A 66 -6.55 5.49 -14.57
CA ASP A 66 -7.33 6.69 -14.88
C ASP A 66 -8.54 6.81 -13.94
N LEU A 67 -9.23 5.71 -13.64
CA LEU A 67 -10.32 5.69 -12.67
C LEU A 67 -9.84 6.03 -11.25
N PHE A 68 -8.79 5.37 -10.77
CA PHE A 68 -8.20 5.60 -9.45
C PHE A 68 -7.81 7.06 -9.25
N LEU A 69 -7.03 7.60 -10.20
CA LEU A 69 -6.55 8.97 -10.14
C LEU A 69 -7.67 10.00 -10.32
N THR A 70 -8.71 9.69 -11.08
CA THR A 70 -9.89 10.57 -11.22
C THR A 70 -10.65 10.68 -9.90
N VAL A 71 -10.83 9.57 -9.17
CA VAL A 71 -11.41 9.59 -7.83
C VAL A 71 -10.59 10.50 -6.92
N LEU A 72 -9.26 10.34 -6.90
CA LEU A 72 -8.37 11.19 -6.10
C LEU A 72 -8.41 12.67 -6.52
N LYS A 73 -8.51 12.95 -7.84
CA LYS A 73 -8.55 14.31 -8.37
C LYS A 73 -9.81 15.05 -7.94
N ASN A 74 -10.93 14.36 -7.85
CA ASN A 74 -12.24 14.94 -7.54
C ASN A 74 -12.63 14.81 -6.06
N MET A 75 -11.82 14.13 -5.26
CA MET A 75 -12.05 13.95 -3.84
C MET A 75 -12.08 15.29 -3.11
N LYS A 76 -13.11 15.48 -2.27
CA LYS A 76 -13.21 16.61 -1.33
C LYS A 76 -13.33 16.05 0.07
N VAL A 77 -12.58 16.65 0.99
CA VAL A 77 -12.59 16.29 2.42
C VAL A 77 -12.88 17.54 3.26
N PRO A 78 -13.33 17.39 4.51
CA PRO A 78 -13.49 18.52 5.43
C PRO A 78 -12.19 19.30 5.62
N ASP A 79 -12.32 20.58 5.97
CA ASP A 79 -11.15 21.42 6.26
C ASP A 79 -10.35 20.85 7.44
N GLY A 80 -9.02 20.93 7.34
CA GLY A 80 -8.08 20.35 8.31
C GLY A 80 -7.95 18.82 8.31
N TYR A 81 -8.74 18.10 7.49
CA TYR A 81 -8.70 16.63 7.42
C TYR A 81 -7.46 16.11 6.69
N SER A 82 -7.24 16.56 5.46
CA SER A 82 -6.05 16.24 4.66
C SER A 82 -5.59 17.47 3.89
N SER A 83 -4.38 17.38 3.33
CA SER A 83 -3.97 18.34 2.29
C SER A 83 -4.85 18.18 1.03
N ASN A 84 -4.72 19.12 0.09
CA ASN A 84 -5.42 19.06 -1.18
C ASN A 84 -4.80 17.99 -2.11
N ILE A 85 -5.34 16.77 -2.03
CA ILE A 85 -4.85 15.58 -2.75
C ILE A 85 -4.86 15.78 -4.27
N SER A 86 -5.82 16.55 -4.79
CA SER A 86 -5.91 16.86 -6.22
C SER A 86 -4.64 17.52 -6.77
N ARG A 87 -3.83 18.18 -5.92
CA ARG A 87 -2.54 18.78 -6.32
C ARG A 87 -1.47 17.76 -6.64
N TYR A 88 -1.54 16.56 -6.06
CA TYR A 88 -0.55 15.51 -6.23
C TYR A 88 -0.82 14.60 -7.43
N VAL A 89 -2.02 14.70 -8.00
CA VAL A 89 -2.49 13.83 -9.09
C VAL A 89 -2.13 14.43 -10.46
N ASN A 90 -1.33 13.68 -11.22
CA ASN A 90 -1.07 13.94 -12.64
C ASN A 90 -1.74 12.86 -13.50
N LEU A 91 -2.89 13.17 -14.09
CA LEU A 91 -3.65 12.25 -14.95
C LEU A 91 -2.94 11.97 -16.29
N LYS A 92 -2.20 12.94 -16.84
CA LYS A 92 -1.51 12.77 -18.13
C LYS A 92 -0.40 11.73 -18.01
N GLU A 93 0.37 11.79 -16.93
CA GLU A 93 1.45 10.84 -16.66
C GLU A 93 1.00 9.60 -15.89
N ARG A 94 -0.23 9.60 -15.37
CA ARG A 94 -0.79 8.55 -14.49
C ARG A 94 0.05 8.33 -13.24
N LYS A 95 0.47 9.43 -12.60
CA LYS A 95 1.34 9.42 -11.43
C LYS A 95 0.71 10.16 -10.26
N LEU A 96 1.14 9.74 -9.07
CA LEU A 96 0.92 10.43 -7.81
C LEU A 96 2.29 10.77 -7.23
N SER A 97 2.49 12.04 -6.84
CA SER A 97 3.80 12.55 -6.41
C SER A 97 3.69 13.50 -5.23
N ASN A 98 4.75 13.60 -4.42
CA ASN A 98 4.90 14.57 -3.34
C ASN A 98 3.91 14.41 -2.16
N LEU A 99 3.45 13.18 -1.91
CA LEU A 99 2.71 12.86 -0.69
C LEU A 99 3.63 12.94 0.53
N LYS A 100 3.19 13.68 1.55
CA LYS A 100 3.86 13.72 2.86
C LYS A 100 3.41 12.56 3.74
N SER A 101 4.08 12.35 4.87
CA SER A 101 3.74 11.31 5.87
C SER A 101 2.26 11.37 6.27
N HIS A 102 1.74 12.57 6.53
CA HIS A 102 0.34 12.76 6.89
C HIS A 102 -0.62 12.39 5.75
N ASP A 103 -0.29 12.68 4.50
CA ASP A 103 -1.14 12.30 3.38
C ASP A 103 -1.19 10.79 3.25
N CYS A 104 -0.03 10.11 3.34
CA CYS A 104 0.05 8.66 3.34
C CYS A 104 -0.79 8.02 4.46
N HIS A 105 -0.86 8.64 5.64
CA HIS A 105 -1.70 8.20 6.75
C HIS A 105 -3.19 8.21 6.39
N ILE A 106 -3.69 9.32 5.84
CA ILE A 106 -5.08 9.42 5.37
C ILE A 106 -5.33 8.44 4.22
N PHE A 107 -4.32 8.22 3.36
CA PHE A 107 -4.38 7.25 2.30
C PHE A 107 -4.61 5.83 2.81
N MET A 108 -3.77 5.41 3.76
CA MET A 108 -3.83 4.09 4.35
C MET A 108 -5.16 3.85 5.05
N GLN A 109 -5.72 4.81 5.79
CA GLN A 109 -6.91 4.55 6.60
C GLN A 109 -8.23 4.64 5.83
N ASP A 110 -8.38 5.65 4.98
CA ASP A 110 -9.71 6.01 4.45
C ASP A 110 -9.78 6.06 2.93
N ILE A 111 -8.70 6.48 2.26
CA ILE A 111 -8.75 6.71 0.81
C ILE A 111 -8.58 5.42 0.04
N PHE A 112 -7.64 4.53 0.40
CA PHE A 112 -7.47 3.29 -0.34
C PHE A 112 -8.75 2.43 -0.40
N PRO A 113 -9.47 2.20 0.72
CA PRO A 113 -10.73 1.44 0.68
C PRO A 113 -11.80 2.08 -0.21
N LEU A 114 -11.73 3.39 -0.44
CA LEU A 114 -12.66 4.10 -1.32
C LEU A 114 -12.18 4.08 -2.78
N ALA A 115 -10.95 4.51 -3.04
CA ALA A 115 -10.41 4.73 -4.36
C ALA A 115 -10.05 3.43 -5.11
N LEU A 116 -9.66 2.37 -4.38
CA LEU A 116 -9.29 1.08 -4.98
C LEU A 116 -10.49 0.19 -5.32
N ARG A 117 -11.66 0.48 -4.76
CA ARG A 117 -12.86 -0.37 -4.84
C ARG A 117 -13.26 -0.72 -6.28
N SER A 118 -13.11 0.22 -7.20
CA SER A 118 -13.48 0.05 -8.61
C SER A 118 -12.29 0.00 -9.56
N SER A 119 -11.06 0.14 -9.04
CA SER A 119 -9.84 0.29 -9.84
C SER A 119 -8.82 -0.85 -9.62
N THR A 120 -9.19 -1.89 -8.88
CA THR A 120 -8.34 -3.07 -8.69
C THR A 120 -9.16 -4.35 -8.63
N PRO A 121 -8.57 -5.51 -8.91
CA PRO A 121 -9.22 -6.80 -8.69
C PRO A 121 -9.64 -6.99 -7.23
N LYS A 122 -10.76 -7.69 -7.00
CA LYS A 122 -11.35 -7.93 -5.67
C LYS A 122 -10.34 -8.46 -4.65
N GLN A 123 -9.41 -9.30 -5.08
CA GLN A 123 -8.41 -9.90 -4.20
C GLN A 123 -7.41 -8.85 -3.67
N VAL A 124 -6.93 -7.97 -4.54
CA VAL A 124 -6.02 -6.87 -4.18
C VAL A 124 -6.74 -5.86 -3.29
N PHE A 125 -7.97 -5.48 -3.68
CA PHE A 125 -8.83 -4.61 -2.89
C PHE A 125 -9.05 -5.14 -1.47
N ALA A 126 -9.34 -6.43 -1.31
CA ALA A 126 -9.61 -7.03 -0.01
C ALA A 126 -8.39 -6.94 0.92
N ILE A 127 -7.19 -7.22 0.39
CA ILE A 127 -5.94 -7.14 1.16
C ILE A 127 -5.63 -5.70 1.58
N VAL A 128 -5.70 -4.75 0.64
CA VAL A 128 -5.44 -3.35 0.98
C VAL A 128 -6.49 -2.85 1.98
N SER A 129 -7.76 -3.27 1.85
CA SER A 129 -8.81 -2.92 2.82
C SER A 129 -8.57 -3.51 4.21
N GLN A 130 -8.05 -4.74 4.31
CA GLN A 130 -7.65 -5.34 5.59
C GLN A 130 -6.53 -4.52 6.24
N LEU A 131 -5.52 -4.16 5.45
CA LEU A 131 -4.41 -3.33 5.91
C LEU A 131 -4.85 -1.92 6.33
N SER A 132 -5.77 -1.32 5.58
CA SER A 132 -6.41 -0.04 5.94
C SER A 132 -7.16 -0.13 7.26
N SER A 133 -7.94 -1.19 7.43
CA SER A 133 -8.68 -1.45 8.68
C SER A 133 -7.72 -1.62 9.85
N PHE A 134 -6.59 -2.30 9.64
CA PHE A 134 -5.54 -2.44 10.63
C PHE A 134 -4.97 -1.08 11.08
N PHE A 135 -4.55 -0.24 10.13
CA PHE A 135 -4.00 1.08 10.46
C PHE A 135 -5.04 1.98 11.15
N LYS A 136 -6.30 1.91 10.71
CA LYS A 136 -7.40 2.67 11.31
C LYS A 136 -7.66 2.26 12.76
N ALA A 137 -7.66 0.96 13.05
CA ALA A 137 -7.80 0.46 14.42
C ALA A 137 -6.59 0.84 15.28
N LEU A 138 -5.37 0.67 14.76
CA LEU A 138 -4.13 1.03 15.45
C LEU A 138 -4.08 2.52 15.82
N CYS A 139 -4.63 3.38 14.95
CA CYS A 139 -4.65 4.84 15.13
C CYS A 139 -5.91 5.36 15.83
N SER A 140 -6.71 4.47 16.42
CA SER A 140 -7.87 4.87 17.21
C SER A 140 -7.47 5.70 18.43
N LYS A 141 -8.31 6.68 18.78
CA LYS A 141 -8.10 7.53 19.97
C LYS A 141 -8.16 6.74 21.28
N VAL A 142 -8.95 5.68 21.29
CA VAL A 142 -9.13 4.78 22.42
C VAL A 142 -8.75 3.39 21.97
N LEU A 143 -7.84 2.76 22.70
CA LEU A 143 -7.39 1.40 22.43
C LEU A 143 -7.93 0.45 23.50
N ASP A 144 -8.63 -0.60 23.08
CA ASP A 144 -8.96 -1.73 23.93
C ASP A 144 -7.83 -2.78 23.82
N PRO A 145 -7.16 -3.16 24.93
CA PRO A 145 -6.15 -4.22 24.92
C PRO A 145 -6.61 -5.52 24.24
N LYS A 146 -7.89 -5.91 24.39
CA LYS A 146 -8.44 -7.11 23.74
C LYS A 146 -8.52 -6.97 22.22
N GLU A 147 -8.89 -5.79 21.74
CA GLU A 147 -8.89 -5.51 20.30
C GLU A 147 -7.46 -5.51 19.75
N LEU A 148 -6.47 -5.06 20.53
CA LEU A 148 -5.07 -5.10 20.14
C LEU A 148 -4.51 -6.53 20.02
N ASP A 149 -4.95 -7.47 20.86
CA ASP A 149 -4.60 -8.90 20.72
C ASP A 149 -5.12 -9.47 19.39
N GLN A 150 -6.37 -9.14 19.05
CA GLN A 150 -6.95 -9.55 17.77
C GLN A 150 -6.26 -8.86 16.60
N LEU A 151 -5.89 -7.59 16.75
CA LEU A 151 -5.21 -6.79 15.73
C LEU A 151 -3.84 -7.38 15.38
N GLU A 152 -3.09 -7.83 16.38
CA GLU A 152 -1.80 -8.51 16.23
C GLU A 152 -1.92 -9.82 15.44
N SER A 153 -2.93 -10.63 15.75
CA SER A 153 -3.22 -11.86 15.01
C SER A 153 -3.65 -11.56 13.56
N ASN A 154 -4.49 -10.54 13.38
CA ASN A 154 -5.03 -10.18 12.07
C ASN A 154 -3.96 -9.60 11.13
N VAL A 155 -3.01 -8.82 11.64
CA VAL A 155 -1.93 -8.26 10.80
C VAL A 155 -0.99 -9.35 10.31
N ALA A 156 -0.69 -10.35 11.13
CA ALA A 156 0.10 -11.52 10.71
C ALA A 156 -0.60 -12.25 9.54
N LEU A 157 -1.91 -12.52 9.66
CA LEU A 157 -2.68 -13.12 8.56
C LEU A 157 -2.74 -12.22 7.33
N THR A 158 -2.88 -10.91 7.51
CA THR A 158 -2.89 -9.93 6.41
C THR A 158 -1.57 -9.96 5.64
N LEU A 159 -0.43 -9.99 6.34
CA LEU A 159 0.89 -10.13 5.72
C LEU A 159 1.02 -11.45 4.95
N CYS A 160 0.58 -12.58 5.50
CA CYS A 160 0.57 -13.86 4.78
C CYS A 160 -0.32 -13.81 3.52
N HIS A 161 -1.46 -13.12 3.56
CA HIS A 161 -2.27 -12.91 2.36
C HIS A 161 -1.56 -12.02 1.35
N MET A 162 -0.87 -10.96 1.81
CA MET A 162 -0.08 -10.10 0.94
C MET A 162 1.01 -10.90 0.23
N GLU A 163 1.73 -11.78 0.92
CA GLU A 163 2.84 -12.58 0.37
C GLU A 163 2.41 -13.48 -0.79
N LYS A 164 1.15 -13.96 -0.73
CA LYS A 164 0.54 -14.74 -1.81
C LYS A 164 0.30 -13.92 -3.09
N ILE A 165 0.16 -12.59 -2.98
CA ILE A 165 -0.18 -11.71 -4.11
C ILE A 165 1.01 -10.90 -4.59
N PHE A 166 1.71 -10.22 -3.68
CA PHE A 166 2.81 -9.31 -4.01
C PHE A 166 4.15 -10.05 -4.12
N PRO A 167 5.10 -9.54 -4.92
CA PRO A 167 6.41 -10.15 -5.07
C PRO A 167 7.25 -10.00 -3.79
N PRO A 168 8.29 -10.83 -3.58
CA PRO A 168 9.15 -10.77 -2.39
C PRO A 168 9.75 -9.39 -2.12
N GLU A 169 10.13 -8.66 -3.17
CA GLU A 169 10.70 -7.31 -3.06
C GLU A 169 9.74 -6.28 -2.42
N PHE A 170 8.42 -6.55 -2.44
CA PHE A 170 7.44 -5.72 -1.75
C PHE A 170 7.67 -5.71 -0.23
N PHE A 171 8.11 -6.83 0.33
CA PHE A 171 8.26 -7.05 1.76
C PHE A 171 9.60 -6.48 2.26
N THR A 172 9.72 -5.16 2.22
CA THR A 172 10.86 -4.48 2.84
C THR A 172 10.83 -4.65 4.36
N ILE A 173 11.93 -4.31 5.04
CA ILE A 173 12.00 -4.31 6.51
C ILE A 173 10.81 -3.51 7.10
N MET A 174 10.46 -2.37 6.50
CA MET A 174 9.34 -1.54 6.97
C MET A 174 7.98 -2.26 6.88
N VAL A 175 7.76 -3.10 5.86
CA VAL A 175 6.52 -3.89 5.74
C VAL A 175 6.48 -4.99 6.80
N HIS A 176 7.60 -5.65 7.07
CA HIS A 176 7.67 -6.69 8.10
C HIS A 176 7.43 -6.13 9.51
N LEU A 177 7.86 -4.90 9.79
CA LEU A 177 7.64 -4.26 11.09
C LEU A 177 6.16 -4.06 11.45
N LEU A 178 5.24 -4.19 10.50
CA LEU A 178 3.79 -4.09 10.74
C LEU A 178 3.30 -5.07 11.80
N ILE A 179 3.89 -6.27 11.86
CA ILE A 179 3.50 -7.29 12.83
C ILE A 179 3.73 -6.85 14.28
N HIS A 180 4.66 -5.93 14.51
CA HIS A 180 5.02 -5.47 15.86
C HIS A 180 4.21 -4.26 16.33
N LEU A 181 3.51 -3.56 15.43
CA LEU A 181 2.88 -2.28 15.78
C LEU A 181 1.76 -2.42 16.82
N ALA A 182 1.00 -3.52 16.79
CA ALA A 182 -0.04 -3.77 17.79
C ALA A 182 0.57 -3.96 19.19
N ALA A 183 1.63 -4.77 19.30
CA ALA A 183 2.37 -4.93 20.55
C ALA A 183 3.01 -3.62 21.02
N GLU A 184 3.56 -2.84 20.10
CA GLU A 184 4.10 -1.50 20.41
C GLU A 184 3.04 -0.56 20.97
N ALA A 185 1.80 -0.59 20.43
CA ALA A 185 0.67 0.19 20.92
C ALA A 185 0.15 -0.30 22.28
N LYS A 186 0.20 -1.61 22.56
CA LYS A 186 -0.12 -2.15 23.91
C LYS A 186 0.84 -1.61 24.97
N LEU A 187 2.12 -1.53 24.64
CA LEU A 187 3.16 -1.09 25.58
C LEU A 187 3.21 0.43 25.73
N GLY A 188 3.12 1.17 24.63
CA GLY A 188 3.28 2.62 24.63
C GLY A 188 1.98 3.42 24.61
N GLY A 189 0.84 2.75 24.57
CA GLY A 189 -0.47 3.39 24.47
C GLY A 189 -0.74 3.99 23.08
N PRO A 190 -1.76 4.86 22.98
CA PRO A 190 -2.23 5.39 21.70
C PRO A 190 -1.15 6.08 20.87
N VAL A 191 -1.14 5.80 19.56
CA VAL A 191 -0.09 6.26 18.64
C VAL A 191 -0.06 7.78 18.48
N HIS A 192 -1.18 8.48 18.69
CA HIS A 192 -1.25 9.93 18.53
C HIS A 192 -0.37 10.72 19.50
N TYR A 193 0.01 10.14 20.65
CA TYR A 193 0.96 10.76 21.57
C TYR A 193 2.42 10.53 21.20
N ARG A 194 2.68 9.59 20.28
CA ARG A 194 4.04 9.11 19.94
C ARG A 194 4.45 9.46 18.53
N TRP A 195 3.47 9.71 17.65
CA TRP A 195 3.72 10.05 16.26
C TRP A 195 3.79 11.56 16.08
N MET A 196 4.85 12.04 15.43
CA MET A 196 5.15 13.46 15.31
C MET A 196 4.44 14.16 14.14
N TYR A 197 3.27 13.67 13.70
CA TYR A 197 2.53 14.29 12.60
C TYR A 197 2.27 15.81 12.79
N PRO A 198 1.96 16.33 14.00
CA PRO A 198 1.77 17.76 14.18
C PRO A 198 3.04 18.60 13.95
N ILE A 199 4.22 18.01 14.13
CA ILE A 199 5.52 18.69 13.98
C ILE A 199 6.00 18.63 12.51
N GLU A 200 5.66 17.55 11.78
CA GLU A 200 6.07 17.34 10.38
C GLU A 200 5.14 18.01 9.33
N ARG A 201 4.05 18.64 9.75
CA ARG A 201 3.04 19.23 8.84
C ARG A 201 3.55 20.48 8.12
#